data_AF-I0WPI6-F1
#
_entry.id   AF-I0WPI6-F1
#
_cell.length_a   1.000
_cell.length_b   1.000
_cell.length_c   1.000
_cell.angle_alpha   90.00
_cell.angle_beta   90.00
_cell.angle_gamma   90.00
#
_symmetry.space_group_name_H-M   'P 1'
#
loop_
_entity.id
_entity.type
_entity.pdbx_description
1 polymer ?
#
loop_
_entity_poly.entity_id
_entity_poly.type
_entity_poly.pdbx_seq_one_letter_code
_entity_poly.pdbx_strand_id
1 'polypeptide(L)'
;MAESKKFVGTVTNEQVVDAIQAQHEATVRAKSTLAQMVSVARNRGISWTVIGEALGGITKQSAQRKYAPSIKADREAEERKVAELLGLTDDEADTPPGREENSGQSSSPHNEDVETSGKEEGTL
;
A
#
# COMPACT_ATOMS: atom_id res chain seq x y z
N MET A 1 21.88 -25.45 -56.46
CA MET A 1 21.95 -25.45 -55.00
C MET A 1 21.69 -24.03 -54.54
N ALA A 2 20.61 -23.78 -53.79
CA ALA A 2 20.26 -22.44 -53.31
C ALA A 2 20.85 -22.24 -51.91
N GLU A 3 21.75 -21.27 -51.78
CA GLU A 3 22.30 -20.86 -50.48
C GLU A 3 21.25 -20.08 -49.69
N SER A 4 20.83 -20.64 -48.56
CA SER A 4 19.97 -19.95 -47.59
C SER A 4 20.77 -18.88 -46.87
N LYS A 5 20.65 -17.62 -47.30
CA LYS A 5 21.16 -16.45 -46.57
C LYS A 5 20.43 -16.35 -45.22
N LYS A 6 21.06 -16.81 -44.14
CA LYS A 6 20.57 -16.57 -42.78
C LYS A 6 20.69 -15.08 -42.48
N PHE A 7 19.58 -14.36 -42.54
CA PHE A 7 19.49 -13.00 -42.04
C PHE A 7 19.50 -13.07 -40.51
N VAL A 8 20.67 -12.82 -39.90
CA VAL A 8 20.78 -12.54 -38.48
C VAL A 8 20.63 -11.03 -38.35
N GLY A 9 19.39 -10.57 -38.18
CA GLY A 9 19.12 -9.15 -37.92
C GLY A 9 19.84 -8.73 -36.64
N THR A 10 20.63 -7.66 -36.70
CA THR A 10 21.29 -7.09 -35.52
C THR A 10 20.22 -6.44 -34.64
N VAL A 11 19.99 -7.01 -33.46
CA VAL A 11 19.13 -6.40 -32.44
C VAL A 11 19.84 -5.15 -31.91
N THR A 12 19.17 -4.00 -31.95
CA THR A 12 19.72 -2.75 -31.45
C THR A 12 19.52 -2.64 -29.94
N ASN A 13 20.35 -1.83 -29.27
CA ASN A 13 20.17 -1.56 -27.84
C ASN A 13 18.79 -0.95 -27.54
N GLU A 14 18.28 -0.09 -28.42
CA GLU A 14 16.93 0.49 -28.31
C GLU A 14 15.85 -0.59 -28.31
N GLN A 15 15.94 -1.58 -29.22
CA GLN A 15 15.00 -2.70 -29.27
C GLN A 15 15.03 -3.57 -28.00
N VAL A 16 16.20 -3.72 -27.37
CA VAL A 16 16.32 -4.45 -26.09
C VAL A 16 15.67 -3.66 -24.96
N VAL A 17 15.91 -2.35 -24.88
CA VAL A 17 15.32 -1.48 -23.85
C VAL A 17 13.79 -1.45 -23.98
N ASP A 18 13.27 -1.32 -25.20
CA ASP A 18 11.82 -1.34 -25.45
C ASP A 18 11.18 -2.67 -25.04
N ALA A 19 11.84 -3.80 -25.35
CA ALA A 19 11.36 -5.12 -24.96
C ALA A 19 11.34 -5.29 -23.43
N ILE A 20 12.36 -4.78 -22.72
CA ILE A 20 12.41 -4.81 -21.25
C ILE A 20 11.28 -3.96 -20.67
N GLN A 21 11.05 -2.76 -21.20
CA GLN A 21 9.99 -1.87 -20.75
C GLN A 21 8.61 -2.49 -20.96
N ALA A 22 8.35 -3.04 -22.16
CA ALA A 22 7.10 -3.74 -22.45
C ALA A 22 6.87 -4.93 -21.51
N GLN A 23 7.93 -5.72 -21.23
CA GLN A 23 7.85 -6.83 -20.29
C GLN A 23 7.59 -6.36 -18.85
N HIS A 24 8.19 -5.24 -18.45
CA HIS A 24 7.94 -4.64 -17.14
C HIS A 24 6.46 -4.25 -16.98
N GLU A 25 5.90 -3.53 -17.96
CA GLU A 25 4.49 -3.13 -17.94
C GLU A 25 3.54 -4.31 -17.92
N ALA A 26 3.81 -5.33 -18.75
CA ALA A 26 3.03 -6.57 -18.75
C ALA A 26 3.07 -7.24 -17.37
N THR A 27 4.24 -7.27 -16.73
CA THR A 27 4.41 -7.84 -15.38
C THR A 27 3.66 -7.03 -14.33
N VAL A 28 3.69 -5.70 -14.40
CA VAL A 28 2.93 -4.83 -13.48
C VAL A 28 1.42 -5.06 -13.61
N ARG A 29 0.91 -5.11 -14.85
CA ARG A 29 -0.51 -5.41 -15.11
C ARG A 29 -0.89 -6.80 -14.59
N ALA A 30 -0.08 -7.82 -14.88
CA ALA A 30 -0.33 -9.18 -14.41
C ALA A 30 -0.38 -9.26 -12.87
N LYS A 31 0.52 -8.55 -12.16
CA LYS A 31 0.50 -8.46 -10.69
C LYS A 31 -0.79 -7.82 -10.18
N SER A 32 -1.26 -6.75 -10.82
CA SER A 32 -2.51 -6.08 -10.46
C SER A 32 -3.72 -7.00 -10.66
N THR A 33 -3.83 -7.63 -11.82
CA THR A 33 -4.92 -8.60 -12.12
C THR A 33 -4.92 -9.75 -11.13
N LEU A 34 -3.74 -10.28 -10.77
CA LEU A 34 -3.65 -11.34 -9.79
C LEU A 34 -4.14 -10.91 -8.41
N ALA A 35 -3.79 -9.70 -7.96
CA ALA A 35 -4.27 -9.16 -6.69
C ALA A 35 -5.81 -9.02 -6.68
N GLN A 36 -6.41 -8.56 -7.78
CA GLN A 36 -7.87 -8.48 -7.94
C GLN A 36 -8.52 -9.86 -7.86
N MET A 37 -7.97 -10.87 -8.54
CA MET A 37 -8.48 -12.25 -8.47
C MET A 37 -8.43 -12.81 -7.05
N VAL A 38 -7.33 -12.55 -6.32
CA VAL A 38 -7.20 -12.95 -4.91
C VAL A 38 -8.23 -12.22 -4.04
N SER A 39 -8.49 -10.93 -4.29
CA SER A 39 -9.53 -10.16 -3.61
C SER A 39 -10.92 -10.77 -3.82
N VAL A 40 -11.29 -11.05 -5.06
CA VAL A 40 -12.57 -11.71 -5.41
C VAL A 40 -12.68 -13.08 -4.74
N ALA A 41 -11.63 -13.90 -4.79
CA ALA A 41 -11.61 -15.21 -4.15
C ALA A 41 -11.81 -15.09 -2.62
N ARG A 42 -11.15 -14.12 -1.98
CA ARG A 42 -11.30 -13.86 -0.54
C ARG A 42 -12.70 -13.40 -0.17
N ASN A 43 -13.32 -12.55 -0.98
CA ASN A 43 -14.69 -12.08 -0.76
C ASN A 43 -15.73 -13.21 -0.93
N ARG A 44 -15.41 -14.23 -1.73
CA ARG A 44 -16.20 -15.47 -1.85
C ARG A 44 -15.92 -16.49 -0.74
N GLY A 45 -15.10 -16.14 0.25
CA GLY A 45 -14.80 -17.00 1.41
C GLY A 45 -13.70 -18.03 1.20
N ILE A 46 -13.00 -18.03 0.05
CA ILE A 46 -11.92 -19.00 -0.21
C ILE A 46 -10.78 -18.80 0.78
N SER A 47 -10.34 -19.87 1.44
CA SER A 47 -9.30 -19.79 2.48
C SER A 47 -7.94 -19.38 1.92
N TRP A 48 -7.14 -18.70 2.75
CA TRP A 48 -5.78 -18.32 2.39
C TRP A 48 -4.85 -19.49 2.09
N THR A 49 -5.13 -20.68 2.65
CA THR A 49 -4.38 -21.90 2.35
C THR A 49 -4.61 -22.33 0.90
N VAL A 50 -5.88 -22.41 0.47
CA VAL A 50 -6.25 -22.78 -0.90
C VAL A 50 -5.73 -21.76 -1.91
N ILE A 51 -5.80 -20.47 -1.58
CA ILE A 51 -5.21 -19.41 -2.41
C ILE A 51 -3.69 -19.59 -2.53
N GLY A 52 -3.01 -19.90 -1.42
CA GLY A 52 -1.57 -20.16 -1.42
C GLY A 52 -1.19 -21.33 -2.33
N GLU A 53 -1.93 -22.43 -2.25
CA GLU A 53 -1.77 -23.60 -3.12
C GLU A 53 -1.94 -23.23 -4.60
N ALA A 54 -3.01 -22.50 -4.94
CA ALA A 54 -3.31 -22.08 -6.31
C ALA A 54 -2.26 -21.10 -6.89
N LEU A 55 -1.58 -20.33 -6.05
CA LEU A 55 -0.53 -19.37 -6.44
C LEU A 55 0.85 -20.01 -6.67
N GLY A 56 0.90 -21.33 -6.78
CA GLY A 56 2.16 -22.08 -6.95
C GLY A 56 2.68 -22.67 -5.63
N GLY A 57 1.79 -23.07 -4.72
CA GLY A 57 2.16 -23.79 -3.50
C GLY A 57 2.79 -22.91 -2.41
N ILE A 58 2.48 -21.62 -2.36
CA ILE A 58 2.99 -20.75 -1.30
C ILE A 58 2.23 -20.95 0.00
N THR A 59 2.87 -20.67 1.12
CA THR A 59 2.23 -20.80 2.44
C THR A 59 1.12 -19.78 2.64
N LYS A 60 0.14 -20.13 3.48
CA LYS A 60 -0.93 -19.23 3.96
C LYS A 60 -0.39 -17.87 4.40
N GLN A 61 0.66 -17.86 5.22
CA GLN A 61 1.24 -16.63 5.77
C GLN A 61 1.85 -15.76 4.68
N SER A 62 2.49 -16.38 3.68
CA SER A 62 3.06 -15.66 2.54
C SER A 62 1.95 -15.03 1.68
N ALA A 63 0.90 -15.78 1.38
CA ALA A 63 -0.27 -15.27 0.66
C ALA A 63 -0.96 -14.13 1.43
N GLN A 64 -1.18 -14.28 2.73
CA GLN A 64 -1.76 -13.24 3.58
C GLN A 64 -0.90 -11.97 3.60
N ARG A 65 0.41 -12.09 3.86
CA ARG A 65 1.31 -10.95 3.91
C ARG A 65 1.34 -10.17 2.58
N LYS A 66 1.27 -10.89 1.46
CA LYS A 66 1.36 -10.29 0.13
C LYS A 66 0.08 -9.60 -0.33
N TYR A 67 -1.09 -10.16 -0.03
CA TYR A 67 -2.35 -9.69 -0.63
C TYR A 67 -3.37 -9.14 0.39
N ALA A 68 -3.26 -9.44 1.68
CA ALA A 68 -4.23 -8.91 2.66
C ALA A 68 -4.25 -7.37 2.75
N PRO A 69 -3.12 -6.65 2.65
CA PRO A 69 -3.13 -5.18 2.71
C PRO A 69 -3.92 -4.54 1.57
N SER A 70 -3.73 -5.00 0.32
CA SER A 70 -4.44 -4.46 -0.84
C SER A 70 -5.95 -4.73 -0.76
N ILE A 71 -6.34 -5.92 -0.29
CA ILE A 71 -7.76 -6.27 -0.13
C ILE A 71 -8.45 -5.40 0.92
N LYS A 72 -7.75 -5.07 2.02
CA LYS A 72 -8.29 -4.14 3.02
C LYS A 72 -8.47 -2.74 2.43
N ALA A 73 -7.45 -2.24 1.73
CA ALA A 73 -7.52 -0.94 1.07
C ALA A 73 -8.65 -0.88 0.03
N ASP A 74 -8.82 -1.94 -0.78
CA ASP A 74 -9.91 -2.04 -1.77
C ASP A 74 -11.28 -1.99 -1.10
N ARG A 75 -11.44 -2.70 0.03
CA ARG A 75 -12.69 -2.72 0.79
C ARG A 75 -13.01 -1.37 1.41
N GLU A 76 -12.04 -0.71 2.05
CA GLU A 76 -12.20 0.62 2.63
C GLU A 76 -12.54 1.67 1.55
N ALA A 77 -11.90 1.58 0.38
CA ALA A 77 -12.22 2.43 -0.76
C ALA A 77 -13.65 2.22 -1.27
N GLU A 78 -14.12 0.97 -1.29
CA GLU A 78 -15.48 0.66 -1.72
C GLU A 78 -16.53 1.10 -0.68
N GLU A 79 -16.26 0.89 0.61
CA GLU A 79 -17.11 1.36 1.70
C GLU A 79 -17.25 2.90 1.68
N ARG A 80 -16.16 3.63 1.39
CA ARG A 80 -16.21 5.09 1.19
C ARG A 80 -17.09 5.50 0.01
N LYS A 81 -16.97 4.84 -1.15
CA LYS A 81 -17.82 5.14 -2.32
C LYS A 81 -19.29 4.85 -2.06
N VAL A 82 -19.59 3.77 -1.33
CA VAL A 82 -20.97 3.43 -0.94
C VAL A 82 -21.52 4.49 0.01
N ALA A 83 -20.73 4.95 0.99
CA ALA A 83 -21.13 6.03 1.87
C ALA A 83 -21.40 7.35 1.12
N GLU A 84 -20.55 7.70 0.15
CA GLU A 84 -20.74 8.85 -0.74
C GLU A 84 -22.04 8.73 -1.57
N LEU A 85 -22.29 7.58 -2.19
CA LEU A 85 -23.49 7.35 -3.00
C LEU A 85 -24.78 7.41 -2.17
N LEU A 86 -24.72 6.97 -0.90
CA LEU A 86 -25.85 7.01 0.02
C LEU A 86 -26.03 8.38 0.71
N GLY A 87 -25.17 9.37 0.42
CA GLY A 87 -25.19 10.67 1.09
C GLY A 87 -24.93 10.58 2.59
N LEU A 88 -24.23 9.53 3.03
CA LEU A 88 -23.84 9.28 4.43
C LEU A 88 -22.47 9.87 4.76
N THR A 89 -21.87 10.62 3.84
CA THR A 89 -20.71 11.46 4.16
C THR A 89 -21.22 12.62 5.00
N ASP A 90 -20.73 12.73 6.24
CA ASP A 90 -21.07 13.80 7.18
C ASP A 90 -20.74 15.17 6.58
N ASP A 91 -21.70 15.74 5.84
CA ASP A 91 -21.73 17.15 5.43
C ASP A 91 -22.32 17.96 6.60
N GLU A 92 -21.63 17.92 7.75
CA GLU A 92 -21.83 18.88 8.85
C GLU A 92 -20.50 19.59 9.11
N ALA A 93 -20.16 20.49 8.19
CA ALA A 93 -19.27 21.61 8.48
C ALA A 93 -20.05 22.93 8.41
N ASP A 94 -21.22 23.00 9.07
CA ASP A 94 -21.83 24.29 9.41
C ASP A 94 -21.21 24.77 10.74
N THR A 95 -19.95 25.21 10.66
CA THR A 95 -19.34 25.96 11.76
C THR A 95 -19.65 27.44 11.51
N PRO A 96 -20.59 28.07 12.25
CA PRO A 96 -20.84 29.50 12.07
C PRO A 96 -19.57 30.28 12.44
N PRO A 97 -19.13 31.25 11.60
CA PRO A 97 -17.97 32.06 11.92
C PRO A 97 -18.38 33.10 12.97
N GLY A 98 -17.83 33.00 14.18
CA GLY A 98 -17.92 34.10 15.12
C GLY A 98 -17.89 33.69 16.59
N ARG A 99 -16.71 33.72 17.18
CA ARG A 99 -16.56 34.32 18.51
C ARG A 99 -15.17 34.92 18.65
N GLU A 100 -15.12 36.24 18.59
CA GLU A 100 -13.98 37.04 18.98
C GLU A 100 -13.72 36.82 20.47
N GLU A 101 -12.54 36.29 20.82
CA GLU A 101 -12.01 36.36 22.19
C GLU A 101 -10.69 37.12 22.18
N ASN A 102 -10.85 38.44 22.22
CA ASN A 102 -10.20 39.37 23.14
C ASN A 102 -8.82 38.96 23.71
N SER A 103 -7.80 39.66 23.21
CA SER A 103 -6.65 40.25 23.93
C SER A 103 -6.38 39.78 25.37
N GLY A 104 -5.18 39.25 25.62
CA GLY A 104 -4.70 39.11 27.00
C GLY A 104 -3.35 38.42 27.17
N GLN A 105 -2.29 39.23 27.27
CA GLN A 105 -1.12 39.03 28.12
C GLN A 105 -0.19 37.81 27.91
N SER A 106 0.94 38.13 27.27
CA SER A 106 2.32 37.91 27.75
C SER A 106 2.46 37.36 29.17
N SER A 107 3.23 36.27 29.32
CA SER A 107 4.25 36.06 30.37
C SER A 107 5.01 34.75 30.12
N SER A 108 6.27 34.85 29.71
CA SER A 108 7.28 33.81 29.99
C SER A 108 7.68 33.89 31.47
N PRO A 109 7.92 32.75 32.13
CA PRO A 109 9.23 32.52 32.75
C PRO A 109 9.69 31.05 32.58
N HIS A 110 10.96 30.79 32.24
CA HIS A 110 12.14 30.62 33.10
C HIS A 110 12.24 29.22 33.76
N ASN A 111 13.41 28.59 33.50
CA ASN A 111 13.93 27.28 33.92
C ASN A 111 13.56 26.84 35.32
N GLU A 112 13.51 25.52 35.57
CA GLU A 112 14.29 24.85 36.62
C GLU A 112 14.68 23.41 36.22
N ASP A 113 15.91 23.08 36.54
CA ASP A 113 16.59 21.79 36.44
C ASP A 113 15.84 20.64 37.14
N VAL A 114 15.98 19.40 36.62
CA VAL A 114 15.80 18.22 37.47
C VAL A 114 16.85 17.15 37.16
N GLU A 115 17.50 16.74 38.23
CA GLU A 115 18.68 15.89 38.33
C GLU A 115 18.52 14.49 37.72
N THR A 116 19.55 14.05 37.00
CA THR A 116 19.83 12.63 36.79
C THR A 116 20.56 12.08 38.02
N SER A 117 19.86 11.30 38.85
CA SER A 117 20.50 10.53 39.94
C SER A 117 20.02 9.09 39.90
N GLY A 118 20.97 8.18 39.70
CA GLY A 118 20.73 6.74 39.56
C GLY A 118 22.06 5.98 39.56
N LYS A 119 22.84 6.14 40.64
CA LYS A 119 23.91 5.21 41.04
C LYS A 119 23.41 4.48 42.27
N GLU A 120 23.38 3.15 42.24
CA GLU A 120 23.79 2.34 43.39
C GLU A 120 24.52 1.09 42.88
N GLU A 121 25.77 0.99 43.32
CA GLU A 121 26.64 -0.19 43.25
C GLU A 121 26.18 -1.20 44.31
N GLY A 122 26.38 -2.49 44.05
CA GLY A 122 26.04 -3.54 45.01
C GLY A 122 26.82 -4.82 44.72
N THR A 123 28.12 -4.77 45.00
CA THR A 123 29.01 -5.94 45.13
C THR A 123 28.67 -6.70 46.42
N LEU A 124 28.45 -8.01 46.31
CA LEU A 124 28.94 -9.05 47.22
C LEU A 124 28.74 -10.43 46.58
#